data_AF-A0A8D8TZI4-F1
#
_entry.id   AF-A0A8D8TZI4-F1
#
_cell.length_a   1.000
_cell.length_b   1.000
_cell.length_c   1.000
_cell.angle_alpha   90.00
_cell.angle_beta   90.00
_cell.angle_gamma   90.00
#
_symmetry.space_group_name_H-M   'P 1'
#
loop_
_entity.id
_entity.type
_entity.pdbx_description
1 polymer ?
#
loop_
_entity_poly.entity_id
_entity_poly.type
_entity_poly.pdbx_seq_one_letter_code
_entity_poly.pdbx_strand_id
1 'polypeptide(L)'
;MSRGRDDFGLRQFERVIGNIQYGIIAQREAFSKASASFLAACPEASSQFFKAFTDEQAEFRLAFQDLIQFTCGKRSEVIAQRRNHFMVADPGLKRLLATIPPSDAHLFCEERLAMCTLPPATSFALKRKVNPPLNSRDEGPSRLRRSSPTRLPQRTPPSPRKEDKVHRGNFKPYSSSGTGKHWNFDVSD
;
A
#
# COMPACT_ATOMS: atom_id res chain seq x y z
N MET A 1 -14.73 1.17 -11.91
CA MET A 1 -14.76 0.51 -10.58
C MET A 1 -13.91 -0.76 -10.67
N SER A 2 -12.63 -0.71 -10.26
CA SER A 2 -11.71 -1.87 -10.25
C SER A 2 -10.95 -1.99 -8.92
N ARG A 3 -11.43 -1.31 -7.87
CA ARG A 3 -10.68 -1.16 -6.61
C ARG A 3 -10.45 -2.51 -5.89
N GLY A 4 -11.46 -3.37 -5.79
CA GLY A 4 -11.34 -4.60 -4.99
C GLY A 4 -10.35 -5.68 -5.48
N ARG A 5 -9.98 -5.71 -6.78
CA ARG A 5 -9.06 -6.73 -7.30
C ARG A 5 -7.61 -6.47 -6.91
N ASP A 6 -7.25 -5.19 -6.77
CA ASP A 6 -5.87 -4.79 -6.51
C ASP A 6 -5.50 -4.94 -5.02
N ASP A 7 -6.41 -4.66 -4.07
CA ASP A 7 -6.16 -4.90 -2.63
C ASP A 7 -6.01 -6.40 -2.32
N PHE A 8 -6.77 -7.28 -2.98
CA PHE A 8 -6.66 -8.71 -2.74
C PHE A 8 -5.25 -9.22 -3.06
N GLY A 9 -4.69 -8.83 -4.21
CA GLY A 9 -3.32 -9.18 -4.59
C GLY A 9 -2.29 -8.65 -3.59
N LEU A 10 -2.43 -7.38 -3.19
CA LEU A 10 -1.53 -6.76 -2.21
C LEU A 10 -1.60 -7.42 -0.84
N ARG A 11 -2.80 -7.80 -0.38
CA ARG A 11 -3.00 -8.51 0.89
C ARG A 11 -2.34 -9.88 0.88
N GLN A 12 -2.48 -10.64 -0.22
CA GLN A 12 -1.81 -11.93 -0.34
C GLN A 12 -0.29 -11.77 -0.35
N PHE A 13 0.21 -10.77 -1.07
CA PHE A 13 1.64 -10.49 -1.13
C PHE A 13 2.21 -10.04 0.23
N GLU A 14 1.49 -9.19 0.97
CA GLU A 14 1.87 -8.81 2.33
C GLU A 14 1.95 -10.03 3.24
N ARG A 15 0.98 -10.96 3.16
CA ARG A 15 0.98 -12.19 3.95
C ARG A 15 2.20 -13.06 3.64
N VAL A 16 2.55 -13.21 2.36
CA VAL A 16 3.73 -13.98 1.95
C VAL A 16 5.00 -13.35 2.52
N ILE A 17 5.17 -12.03 2.39
CA ILE A 17 6.32 -11.33 2.97
C ILE A 17 6.35 -11.44 4.49
N GLY A 18 5.19 -11.35 5.16
CA GLY A 18 5.07 -11.55 6.60
C GLY A 18 5.54 -12.93 7.05
N ASN A 19 5.20 -13.98 6.31
CA ASN A 19 5.69 -15.34 6.58
C ASN A 19 7.21 -15.45 6.38
N ILE A 20 7.75 -14.82 5.33
CA ILE A 20 9.20 -14.80 5.09
C ILE A 20 9.91 -14.06 6.23
N GLN A 21 9.40 -12.89 6.63
CA GLN A 21 9.93 -12.11 7.75
C GLN A 21 9.95 -12.95 9.04
N TYR A 22 8.85 -13.63 9.35
CA TYR A 22 8.77 -14.53 10.51
C TYR A 22 9.83 -15.64 10.42
N GLY A 23 9.96 -16.30 9.26
CA GLY A 23 10.96 -17.35 9.06
C GLY A 23 12.39 -16.88 9.28
N ILE A 24 12.75 -15.69 8.79
CA ILE A 24 14.10 -15.13 8.98
C ILE A 24 14.37 -14.83 10.46
N ILE A 25 13.40 -14.27 11.18
CA ILE A 25 13.54 -13.99 12.62
C ILE A 25 13.69 -15.31 13.40
N ALA A 26 12.86 -16.32 13.10
CA ALA A 26 12.94 -17.63 13.74
C ALA A 26 14.29 -18.32 13.48
N GLN A 27 14.83 -18.21 12.25
CA GLN A 27 16.16 -18.73 11.92
C GLN A 27 17.26 -18.03 12.72
N ARG A 28 17.18 -16.71 12.92
CA ARG A 28 18.13 -15.97 13.75
C ARG A 28 18.10 -16.43 15.19
N GLU A 29 16.91 -16.59 15.77
CA GLU A 29 16.77 -17.07 17.14
C GLU A 29 17.34 -18.48 17.30
N ALA A 30 17.06 -19.38 16.36
CA ALA A 30 17.62 -20.73 16.35
C ALA A 30 19.15 -20.71 16.23
N PHE A 31 19.68 -19.86 15.34
CA PHE A 31 21.12 -19.67 15.19
C PHE A 31 21.76 -19.14 16.47
N SER A 32 21.18 -18.13 17.13
CA SER A 32 21.69 -17.59 18.39
C SER A 32 21.73 -18.66 19.50
N LYS A 33 20.68 -19.49 19.62
CA LYS A 33 20.63 -20.59 20.59
C LYS A 33 21.69 -21.66 20.29
N ALA A 34 21.81 -22.08 19.02
CA ALA A 34 22.80 -23.06 18.60
C ALA A 34 24.23 -22.54 18.81
N SER A 35 24.46 -21.25 18.51
CA SER A 35 25.75 -20.59 18.70
C SER A 35 26.14 -20.53 20.17
N ALA A 36 25.21 -20.19 21.07
CA ALA A 36 25.47 -20.20 22.51
C ALA A 36 25.86 -21.60 23.01
N SER A 37 25.14 -22.64 22.57
CA SER A 37 25.48 -24.03 22.91
C SER A 37 26.83 -24.47 22.35
N PHE A 38 27.16 -24.07 21.11
CA PHE A 38 28.42 -24.38 20.47
C PHE A 38 29.60 -23.72 21.18
N LEU A 39 29.49 -22.43 21.50
CA LEU A 39 30.53 -21.67 22.18
C LEU A 39 30.76 -22.14 23.62
N ALA A 40 29.72 -22.66 24.28
CA ALA A 40 29.87 -23.31 25.59
C ALA A 40 30.65 -24.63 25.50
N ALA A 41 30.51 -25.38 24.40
CA ALA A 41 31.19 -26.65 24.18
C ALA A 41 32.63 -26.48 23.65
N CYS A 42 32.90 -25.43 22.87
CA CYS A 42 34.20 -25.14 22.26
C CYS A 42 34.62 -23.68 22.48
N PRO A 43 35.05 -23.30 23.71
CA PRO A 43 35.42 -21.92 24.03
C PRO A 43 36.59 -21.39 23.19
N GLU A 44 37.52 -22.27 22.78
CA GLU A 44 38.67 -21.93 21.95
C GLU A 44 38.29 -21.38 20.56
N ALA A 45 37.13 -21.77 20.04
CA ALA A 45 36.62 -21.30 18.75
C ALA A 45 35.97 -19.89 18.84
N SER A 46 35.76 -19.37 20.05
CA SER A 46 34.96 -18.17 20.30
C SER A 46 35.43 -16.92 19.54
N SER A 47 36.74 -16.65 19.55
CA SER A 47 37.30 -15.48 18.84
C SER A 47 37.08 -15.57 17.33
N GLN A 48 37.29 -16.75 16.73
CA GLN A 48 37.10 -16.95 15.29
C GLN A 48 35.61 -16.91 14.94
N PHE A 49 34.75 -17.48 15.79
CA PHE A 49 33.31 -17.47 15.61
C PHE A 49 32.76 -16.03 15.59
N PHE A 50 33.10 -15.22 16.58
CA PHE A 50 32.62 -13.84 16.64
C PHE A 50 33.09 -13.03 15.42
N LYS A 51 34.36 -13.18 15.03
CA LYS A 51 34.90 -12.54 13.83
C LYS A 51 34.15 -12.92 12.55
N ALA A 52 33.73 -14.18 12.42
CA ALA A 52 33.09 -14.69 11.21
C ALA A 52 31.58 -14.42 11.15
N PHE A 53 30.89 -14.30 12.30
CA PHE A 53 29.42 -14.32 12.34
C PHE A 53 28.78 -13.11 13.05
N THR A 54 29.46 -12.44 13.97
CA THR A 54 28.84 -11.39 14.79
C THR A 54 29.51 -10.03 14.64
N ASP A 55 30.76 -10.00 14.20
CA ASP A 55 31.48 -8.77 13.88
C ASP A 55 30.65 -7.89 12.94
N GLU A 56 30.74 -6.57 13.10
CA GLU A 56 29.98 -5.63 12.28
C GLU A 56 30.29 -5.76 10.80
N GLN A 57 31.52 -6.18 10.45
CA GLN A 57 31.96 -6.40 9.09
C GLN A 57 31.90 -7.87 8.66
N ALA A 58 31.30 -8.74 9.48
CA ALA A 58 31.09 -10.13 9.11
C ALA A 58 30.07 -10.21 7.97
N GLU A 59 30.48 -10.81 6.84
CA GLU A 59 29.62 -11.07 5.67
C GLU A 59 28.28 -11.72 6.06
N PHE A 60 28.30 -12.65 7.01
CA PHE A 60 27.08 -13.27 7.52
C PHE A 60 26.12 -12.26 8.17
N ARG A 61 26.64 -11.39 9.05
CA ARG A 61 25.83 -10.37 9.74
C ARG A 61 25.29 -9.35 8.74
N LEU A 62 26.14 -8.89 7.82
CA LEU A 62 25.77 -7.93 6.78
C LEU A 62 24.66 -8.50 5.88
N ALA A 63 24.85 -9.70 5.33
CA ALA A 63 23.85 -10.36 4.49
C ALA A 63 22.52 -10.58 5.23
N PHE A 64 22.58 -10.96 6.52
CA PHE A 64 21.39 -11.13 7.33
C PHE A 64 20.66 -9.79 7.58
N GLN A 65 21.40 -8.72 7.90
CA GLN A 65 20.83 -7.38 8.08
C GLN A 65 20.19 -6.86 6.79
N ASP A 66 20.87 -7.01 5.65
CA ASP A 66 20.35 -6.62 4.34
C ASP A 66 19.05 -7.36 4.02
N LEU A 67 19.00 -8.67 4.28
CA LEU A 67 17.82 -9.48 4.04
C LEU A 67 16.63 -9.04 4.92
N ILE A 68 16.87 -8.77 6.21
CA ILE A 68 15.85 -8.24 7.12
C ILE A 68 15.37 -6.86 6.66
N GLN A 69 16.29 -5.95 6.35
CA GLN A 69 15.97 -4.61 5.91
C GLN A 69 15.16 -4.63 4.61
N PHE A 70 15.57 -5.45 3.64
CA PHE A 70 14.86 -5.66 2.39
C PHE A 70 13.44 -6.18 2.65
N THR A 71 13.29 -7.22 3.46
CA THR A 71 12.00 -7.85 3.73
C THR A 71 11.05 -6.90 4.46
N CYS A 72 11.54 -6.22 5.51
CA CYS A 72 10.78 -5.22 6.25
C CYS A 72 10.43 -4.00 5.38
N GLY A 73 11.36 -3.53 4.56
CA GLY A 73 11.14 -2.43 3.61
C GLY A 73 10.10 -2.79 2.55
N LYS A 74 10.14 -4.02 2.01
CA LYS A 74 9.15 -4.46 1.03
C LYS A 74 7.77 -4.61 1.67
N ARG A 75 7.69 -5.14 2.89
CA ARG A 75 6.42 -5.22 3.61
C ARG A 75 5.81 -3.84 3.87
N SER A 76 6.63 -2.87 4.29
CA SER A 76 6.16 -1.50 4.55
C SER A 76 5.66 -0.80 3.28
N GLU A 77 6.32 -1.03 2.14
CA GLU A 77 5.87 -0.55 0.82
C GLU A 77 4.48 -1.12 0.47
N VAL A 78 4.26 -2.42 0.67
CA VAL A 78 2.98 -3.06 0.40
C VAL A 78 1.88 -2.52 1.31
N ILE A 79 2.17 -2.36 2.61
CA ILE A 79 1.23 -1.75 3.57
C ILE A 79 0.88 -0.33 3.14
N ALA A 80 1.87 0.47 2.70
CA ALA A 80 1.63 1.82 2.21
C ALA A 80 0.74 1.83 0.95
N GLN A 81 0.98 0.91 0.00
CA GLN A 81 0.14 0.75 -1.18
C GLN A 81 -1.31 0.37 -0.81
N ARG A 82 -1.49 -0.56 0.12
CA ARG A 82 -2.80 -0.94 0.64
C ARG A 82 -3.49 0.23 1.32
N ARG A 83 -2.80 0.97 2.19
CA ARG A 83 -3.35 2.17 2.85
C ARG A 83 -3.79 3.22 1.84
N ASN A 84 -2.98 3.49 0.81
CA ASN A 84 -3.32 4.41 -0.26
C ASN A 84 -4.60 4.00 -1.00
N HIS A 85 -4.86 2.69 -1.11
CA HIS A 85 -6.08 2.17 -1.69
C HIS A 85 -7.35 2.54 -0.91
N PHE A 86 -7.24 2.64 0.42
CA PHE A 86 -8.33 3.00 1.33
C PHE A 86 -8.38 4.50 1.67
N MET A 87 -7.52 5.33 1.08
CA MET A 87 -7.55 6.78 1.32
C MET A 87 -8.80 7.43 0.73
N VAL A 88 -9.38 8.37 1.47
CA VAL A 88 -10.51 9.18 1.03
C VAL A 88 -10.03 10.28 0.07
N ALA A 89 -10.91 10.70 -0.85
CA ALA A 89 -10.60 11.76 -1.82
C ALA A 89 -10.45 13.15 -1.17
N ASP A 90 -11.10 13.38 -0.03
CA ASP A 90 -11.02 14.64 0.71
C ASP A 90 -9.58 14.90 1.18
N PRO A 91 -8.93 16.02 0.79
CA PRO A 91 -7.56 16.31 1.15
C PRO A 91 -7.32 16.47 2.65
N GLY A 92 -8.31 17.00 3.39
CA GLY A 92 -8.21 17.20 4.84
C GLY A 92 -8.15 15.87 5.58
N LEU A 93 -9.15 15.02 5.33
CA LEU A 93 -9.22 13.68 5.91
C LEU A 93 -8.07 12.78 5.45
N LYS A 94 -7.63 12.91 4.20
CA LYS A 94 -6.46 12.18 3.68
C LYS A 94 -5.18 12.53 4.45
N ARG A 95 -4.96 13.81 4.77
CA ARG A 95 -3.81 14.24 5.60
C ARG A 95 -3.90 13.66 7.01
N LEU A 96 -5.10 13.66 7.60
CA LEU A 96 -5.33 13.11 8.92
C LEU A 96 -5.10 11.59 8.96
N LEU A 97 -5.62 10.84 8.00
CA LEU A 97 -5.40 9.38 7.91
C LEU A 97 -3.93 9.03 7.64
N ALA A 98 -3.18 9.89 6.96
CA ALA A 98 -1.77 9.67 6.69
C ALA A 98 -0.90 9.71 7.95
N THR A 99 -1.29 10.44 9.00
CA THR A 99 -0.53 10.52 10.27
C THR A 99 -0.78 9.32 11.18
N ILE A 100 -1.85 8.55 10.94
CA ILE A 100 -2.19 7.37 11.74
C ILE A 100 -1.27 6.22 11.31
N PRO A 101 -0.41 5.67 12.19
CA PRO A 101 0.42 4.53 11.82
C PRO A 101 -0.43 3.27 11.57
N PRO A 102 0.08 2.27 10.82
CA PRO A 102 -0.50 0.94 10.84
C PRO A 102 -0.40 0.34 12.25
N SER A 103 -1.30 -0.61 12.55
CA SER A 103 -1.19 -1.44 13.75
C SER A 103 -0.74 -2.85 13.38
N ASP A 104 -0.56 -3.72 14.37
CA ASP A 104 -0.10 -5.08 14.16
C ASP A 104 -1.07 -5.93 13.32
N ALA A 105 -2.38 -5.65 13.43
CA ALA A 105 -3.44 -6.39 12.77
C ALA A 105 -4.16 -5.58 11.67
N HIS A 106 -4.07 -4.24 11.71
CA HIS A 106 -4.86 -3.37 10.85
C HIS A 106 -4.00 -2.36 10.09
N LEU A 107 -4.48 -1.95 8.91
CA LEU A 107 -3.81 -0.94 8.09
C LEU A 107 -3.72 0.43 8.78
N PHE A 108 -4.56 0.68 9.79
CA PHE A 108 -4.59 1.88 10.62
C PHE A 108 -4.78 1.48 12.08
N CYS A 109 -4.16 2.23 13.00
CA CYS A 109 -4.48 2.13 14.42
C CYS A 109 -5.94 2.53 14.69
N GLU A 110 -6.74 1.60 15.19
CA GLU A 110 -8.19 1.77 15.38
C GLU A 110 -8.52 2.89 16.36
N GLU A 111 -7.82 2.95 17.49
CA GLU A 111 -8.01 4.00 18.50
C GLU A 111 -7.80 5.40 17.91
N ARG A 112 -6.74 5.58 17.11
CA ARG A 112 -6.45 6.86 16.45
C ARG A 112 -7.42 7.17 15.32
N LEU A 113 -7.91 6.14 14.64
CA LEU A 113 -8.91 6.27 13.58
C LEU A 113 -10.27 6.70 14.14
N ALA A 114 -10.66 6.19 15.32
CA ALA A 114 -11.89 6.61 16.00
C ALA A 114 -11.86 8.08 16.45
N MET A 115 -10.68 8.63 16.75
CA MET A 115 -10.49 10.04 17.10
C MET A 115 -10.54 11.00 15.90
N CYS A 116 -10.57 10.46 14.67
CA CYS A 116 -10.69 11.27 13.47
C CYS A 116 -12.15 11.70 13.28
N THR A 117 -12.51 12.88 13.80
CA THR A 117 -13.82 13.47 13.56
C THR A 117 -13.97 13.77 12.07
N LEU A 118 -14.86 13.04 11.41
CA LEU A 118 -15.30 13.40 10.07
C LEU A 118 -15.91 14.80 10.15
N PRO A 119 -15.56 15.73 9.23
CA PRO A 119 -16.25 17.01 9.18
C PRO A 119 -17.76 16.72 9.09
N PRO A 120 -18.60 17.45 9.84
CA PRO A 120 -20.05 17.24 9.79
C PRO A 120 -20.45 17.27 8.33
N ALA A 121 -21.20 16.24 7.89
CA ALA A 121 -21.65 16.16 6.51
C ALA A 121 -22.33 17.49 6.19
N THR A 122 -21.64 18.34 5.43
CA THR A 122 -22.25 19.54 4.90
C THR A 122 -23.27 18.99 3.92
N SER A 123 -24.51 18.88 4.39
CA SER A 123 -25.65 18.80 3.52
C SER A 123 -25.49 20.00 2.60
N PHE A 124 -24.95 19.76 1.41
CA PHE A 124 -25.06 20.68 0.30
C PHE A 124 -26.56 20.79 0.09
N ALA A 125 -27.17 21.72 0.82
CA ALA A 125 -28.47 22.25 0.51
C ALA A 125 -28.29 22.73 -0.92
N LEU A 126 -28.74 21.90 -1.86
CA LEU A 126 -28.98 22.28 -3.24
C LEU A 126 -29.79 23.56 -3.11
N LYS A 127 -29.12 24.72 -3.24
CA LYS A 127 -29.79 25.97 -3.50
C LYS A 127 -30.46 25.73 -4.84
N ARG A 128 -31.70 25.22 -4.80
CA ARG A 128 -32.61 25.24 -5.93
C ARG A 128 -32.59 26.68 -6.38
N LYS A 129 -31.91 26.96 -7.49
CA LYS A 129 -32.08 28.22 -8.21
C LYS A 129 -33.56 28.28 -8.54
N VAL A 130 -34.30 29.05 -7.74
CA VAL A 130 -35.65 29.47 -8.07
C VAL A 130 -35.47 30.36 -9.30
N ASN A 131 -35.79 29.83 -10.48
CA ASN A 131 -35.88 30.65 -11.68
C ASN A 131 -37.00 31.67 -11.43
N PRO A 132 -36.78 32.97 -11.69
CA PRO A 132 -37.85 33.95 -11.65
C PRO A 132 -38.89 33.64 -12.75
N PRO A 133 -40.18 33.89 -12.52
CA PRO A 133 -41.21 33.64 -13.52
C PRO A 133 -41.03 34.61 -14.70
N LEU A 134 -40.80 34.05 -15.88
CA LEU A 134 -40.89 34.80 -17.14
C LEU A 134 -42.38 35.00 -17.46
N ASN A 135 -42.75 36.28 -17.55
CA ASN A 135 -44.09 36.76 -17.91
C ASN A 135 -44.60 36.11 -19.22
N SER A 136 -45.86 35.72 -19.16
CA SER A 136 -46.72 35.36 -20.29
C SER A 136 -47.31 36.60 -20.98
N ARG A 137 -47.32 36.57 -22.31
CA ARG A 137 -48.38 37.05 -23.23
C ARG A 137 -47.89 36.84 -24.68
N ASP A 138 -48.45 35.85 -25.38
CA ASP A 138 -49.53 35.95 -26.39
C ASP A 138 -49.01 36.66 -27.67
N GLU A 139 -49.19 36.20 -28.91
CA GLU A 139 -50.04 35.18 -29.55
C GLU A 139 -49.55 35.12 -31.03
N GLY A 140 -49.69 33.98 -31.72
CA GLY A 140 -49.68 33.95 -33.19
C GLY A 140 -49.01 32.73 -33.86
N PRO A 141 -49.57 32.17 -34.96
CA PRO A 141 -49.75 30.73 -35.02
C PRO A 141 -49.03 30.01 -36.18
N SER A 142 -48.96 28.69 -36.03
CA SER A 142 -48.94 27.68 -37.10
C SER A 142 -47.64 27.48 -37.90
N ARG A 143 -46.97 26.34 -37.62
CA ARG A 143 -46.74 25.31 -38.66
C ARG A 143 -46.38 23.95 -38.04
N LEU A 144 -47.28 23.01 -38.31
CA LEU A 144 -47.15 21.55 -38.23
C LEU A 144 -45.77 21.04 -38.69
N ARG A 145 -45.16 20.13 -37.92
CA ARG A 145 -44.41 18.99 -38.49
C ARG A 145 -44.20 17.83 -37.50
N ARG A 146 -45.00 16.79 -37.71
CA ARG A 146 -44.75 15.32 -37.63
C ARG A 146 -43.60 14.80 -36.74
N SER A 147 -44.01 14.09 -35.67
CA SER A 147 -43.63 12.74 -35.22
C SER A 147 -42.24 12.12 -35.56
N SER A 148 -41.45 11.89 -34.49
CA SER A 148 -40.76 10.64 -33.99
C SER A 148 -39.94 9.73 -34.94
N PRO A 149 -38.98 8.86 -34.47
CA PRO A 149 -38.74 8.40 -33.09
C PRO A 149 -37.26 8.24 -32.63
N THR A 150 -37.15 7.94 -31.34
CA THR A 150 -36.03 7.43 -30.53
C THR A 150 -35.13 6.42 -31.25
N ARG A 151 -33.83 6.72 -31.41
CA ARG A 151 -32.80 5.73 -31.71
C ARG A 151 -32.15 5.25 -30.41
N LEU A 152 -32.39 3.98 -30.08
CA LEU A 152 -31.59 3.21 -29.12
C LEU A 152 -30.14 3.10 -29.64
N PRO A 153 -29.11 3.25 -28.78
CA PRO A 153 -27.74 2.95 -29.20
C PRO A 153 -27.56 1.44 -29.42
N GLN A 154 -27.16 1.08 -30.64
CA GLN A 154 -26.76 -0.28 -31.02
C GLN A 154 -25.50 -0.70 -30.24
N ARG A 155 -25.56 -1.90 -29.64
CA ARG A 155 -24.37 -2.63 -29.15
C ARG A 155 -23.49 -2.99 -30.34
N THR A 156 -22.25 -2.51 -30.35
CA THR A 156 -21.19 -3.07 -31.20
C THR A 156 -20.68 -4.38 -30.59
N PRO A 157 -20.37 -5.41 -31.40
CA PRO A 157 -19.73 -6.62 -30.93
C PRO A 157 -18.24 -6.37 -30.61
N PRO A 158 -17.65 -7.13 -29.66
CA PRO A 158 -16.23 -6.98 -29.33
C PRO A 158 -15.34 -7.49 -30.47
N SER A 159 -14.31 -6.70 -30.79
CA SER A 159 -13.22 -7.07 -31.70
C SER A 159 -12.45 -8.30 -31.18
N PRO A 160 -11.91 -9.16 -32.07
CA PRO A 160 -11.07 -10.28 -31.68
C PRO A 160 -9.80 -9.82 -30.96
N ARG A 161 -9.43 -10.61 -29.96
CA ARG A 161 -8.26 -10.47 -29.09
C ARG A 161 -6.99 -10.54 -29.93
N LYS A 162 -6.25 -9.44 -30.04
CA LYS A 162 -4.85 -9.50 -30.48
C LYS A 162 -4.02 -10.06 -29.33
N GLU A 163 -3.61 -11.32 -29.46
CA GLU A 163 -2.44 -11.85 -28.77
C GLU A 163 -1.23 -11.06 -29.26
N ASP A 164 -0.47 -10.46 -28.35
CA ASP A 164 0.91 -10.13 -28.65
C ASP A 164 1.76 -10.02 -27.36
N LYS A 165 2.72 -10.94 -27.31
CA LYS A 165 4.13 -10.78 -26.95
C LYS A 165 4.48 -10.46 -25.50
N VAL A 166 5.03 -11.51 -24.88
CA VAL A 166 5.89 -11.49 -23.69
C VAL A 166 6.97 -10.40 -23.84
N HIS A 167 6.80 -9.30 -23.13
CA HIS A 167 7.90 -8.38 -22.83
C HIS A 167 8.73 -8.99 -21.69
N ARG A 168 9.88 -9.56 -22.03
CA ARG A 168 10.99 -9.73 -21.08
C ARG A 168 11.46 -8.34 -20.67
N GLY A 169 10.94 -7.86 -19.55
CA GLY A 169 11.37 -6.61 -18.95
C GLY A 169 12.80 -6.73 -18.44
N ASN A 170 13.67 -5.85 -18.94
CA ASN A 170 15.00 -5.59 -18.42
C ASN A 170 14.95 -5.32 -16.92
N PHE A 171 15.64 -6.15 -16.15
CA PHE A 171 15.92 -5.92 -14.74
C PHE A 171 16.95 -4.79 -14.65
N LYS A 172 16.57 -3.64 -14.09
CA LYS A 172 17.53 -2.60 -13.68
C LYS A 172 17.92 -2.86 -12.22
N PRO A 173 19.22 -2.97 -11.89
CA PRO A 173 19.66 -3.03 -10.50
C PRO A 173 19.34 -1.71 -9.78
N TYR A 174 19.03 -1.83 -8.50
CA TYR A 174 18.69 -0.73 -7.61
C TYR A 174 19.93 0.14 -7.38
N SER A 175 19.96 1.38 -7.92
CA SER A 175 21.00 2.35 -7.58
C SER A 175 20.64 3.05 -6.27
N SER A 176 21.38 2.74 -5.21
CA SER A 176 21.30 3.41 -3.92
C SER A 176 21.90 4.82 -4.01
N SER A 177 21.11 5.79 -4.44
CA SER A 177 21.40 7.22 -4.26
C SER A 177 20.19 7.88 -3.61
N GLY A 178 20.14 7.83 -2.28
CA GLY A 178 19.06 8.40 -1.50
C GLY A 178 19.42 8.43 -0.01
N THR A 179 20.14 9.49 0.37
CA THR A 179 20.24 10.07 1.73
C THR A 179 19.85 9.15 2.89
N GLY A 180 20.86 8.59 3.56
CA GLY A 180 20.68 7.83 4.80
C GLY A 180 19.97 8.67 5.85
N LYS A 181 18.75 8.25 6.19
CA LYS A 181 18.15 8.57 7.50
C LYS A 181 18.47 7.39 8.40
N HIS A 182 19.42 7.64 9.31
CA HIS A 182 19.79 6.77 10.40
C HIS A 182 18.55 6.60 11.30
N TRP A 183 17.94 5.42 11.28
CA TRP A 183 16.86 5.07 12.21
C TRP A 183 17.51 4.41 13.42
N ASN A 184 17.73 5.20 14.47
CA ASN A 184 18.11 4.68 15.78
C ASN A 184 16.94 3.83 16.30
N PHE A 185 17.17 2.53 16.46
CA PHE A 185 16.33 1.68 17.28
C PHE A 185 16.94 1.70 18.69
N ASP A 186 16.36 2.51 19.58
CA ASP A 186 16.61 2.37 21.01
C ASP A 186 16.01 1.04 21.45
N VAL A 187 16.87 0.14 21.90
CA VAL A 187 16.51 -1.04 22.68
C VAL A 187 16.68 -0.62 24.13
N SER A 188 15.57 -0.43 24.84
CA SER A 188 15.60 -0.32 26.31
C SER A 188 15.54 -1.72 26.90
N ASP A 189 16.47 -1.96 27.84
CA ASP A 189 16.56 -3.14 28.72
C ASP A 189 15.26 -3.43 29.50
#